data_AF-A0A537Z646-F1
#
_entry.id   AF-A0A537Z646-F1
#
_cell.length_a   1.000
_cell.length_b   1.000
_cell.length_c   1.000
_cell.angle_alpha   90.00
_cell.angle_beta   90.00
_cell.angle_gamma   90.00
#
_symmetry.space_group_name_H-M   'P 1'
#
loop_
_entity.id
_entity.type
_entity.pdbx_description
1 polymer ?
#
loop_
_entity_poly.entity_id
_entity_poly.type
_entity_poly.pdbx_seq_one_letter_code
_entity_poly.pdbx_strand_id
1 'polypeptide(L)'
;MDRSSCICFAARGRGRPVPARDPGLVLDAVTAGYGGSPAVHGVSISVEPGEVVGLVGPNGSGKTTLIRVASRALRPDAGTVLLSGRDPYRLRPKEAARLVAVVPQDVVPAFSFTALEMVLMGRTPYLSAWGGGSPRDWARVRAAMLATSVQHLADRPVEELSGGEQRRVVLAQALAQDAPALLMDEPTTHLDIRHVLDLLSVVRGLAERDGTAVLAIFHDLNVAAATCDRMIALHRGRVVAEGAPEHVVTGGLLRSVYGVEGEVVADELTGRPAVRVGPPRAVPTPLGRRAHVIGGAGRGAPLVRRLAAAGYDVSVGVLHATDTDAVVAERMNLVRVTVPPFSEIDEGSADECRKMIRRADLLVVCDAPYGPGNLPNLQIALEAARGGTPTVLFERMPMAERDFTGGRATELWDALRRICEVVDRYDQVVVG
;
A
#
# COMPACT_ATOMS: atom_id res chain seq x y z
N MET A 1 22.54 41.34 31.74
CA MET A 1 21.21 40.70 31.76
C MET A 1 20.32 41.52 30.85
N ASP A 2 19.52 40.84 30.03
CA ASP A 2 18.53 41.37 29.06
C ASP A 2 19.11 42.07 27.81
N ARG A 3 18.59 41.96 26.58
CA ARG A 3 17.80 40.97 25.81
C ARG A 3 17.78 41.55 24.38
N SER A 4 17.81 40.70 23.35
CA SER A 4 17.34 40.99 21.97
C SER A 4 18.16 42.00 21.15
N SER A 5 18.61 41.77 19.92
CA SER A 5 18.12 40.90 18.84
C SER A 5 19.25 40.72 17.81
N CYS A 6 19.67 39.47 17.60
CA CYS A 6 20.62 39.10 16.56
C CYS A 6 19.90 38.75 15.24
N ILE A 7 20.53 39.17 14.16
CA ILE A 7 20.24 38.91 12.76
C ILE A 7 20.30 37.41 12.45
N CYS A 8 19.31 36.87 11.73
CA CYS A 8 19.50 35.67 10.91
C CYS A 8 18.71 35.77 9.59
N PHE A 9 19.48 35.65 8.50
CA PHE A 9 19.10 35.49 7.10
C PHE A 9 18.11 34.33 6.89
N ALA A 10 17.04 34.55 6.13
CA ALA A 10 16.32 33.48 5.43
C ALA A 10 15.95 33.96 4.01
N ALA A 11 16.63 33.37 3.03
CA ALA A 11 16.51 33.68 1.62
C ALA A 11 15.11 33.34 1.09
N ARG A 12 14.36 34.37 0.69
CA ARG A 12 13.15 34.22 -0.13
C ARG A 12 13.57 34.01 -1.58
N GLY A 13 13.63 32.75 -2.01
CA GLY A 13 13.71 32.41 -3.43
C GLY A 13 12.45 32.88 -4.15
N ARG A 14 12.55 34.00 -4.88
CA ARG A 14 11.51 34.47 -5.81
C ARG A 14 11.50 33.54 -7.01
N GLY A 15 10.76 32.44 -6.91
CA GLY A 15 10.34 31.66 -8.07
C GLY A 15 9.50 32.55 -8.99
N ARG A 16 9.94 32.69 -10.24
CA ARG A 16 9.23 33.41 -11.30
C ARG A 16 7.84 32.76 -11.48
N PRO A 17 6.72 33.50 -11.50
CA PRO A 17 5.41 32.90 -11.70
C PRO A 17 5.39 32.23 -13.07
N VAL A 18 5.26 30.90 -13.07
CA VAL A 18 4.97 30.13 -14.27
C VAL A 18 3.58 30.58 -14.72
N PRO A 19 3.39 31.01 -15.98
CA PRO A 19 2.06 31.40 -16.45
C PRO A 19 1.11 30.22 -16.24
N ALA A 20 -0.07 30.48 -15.67
CA ALA A 20 -1.11 29.47 -15.45
C ALA A 20 -1.40 28.80 -16.79
N ARG A 21 -0.90 27.58 -16.97
CA ARG A 21 -1.27 26.73 -18.09
C ARG A 21 -2.68 26.24 -17.79
N ASP A 22 -3.53 26.18 -18.81
CA ASP A 22 -4.83 25.54 -18.65
C ASP A 22 -4.60 24.09 -18.16
N PRO A 23 -5.37 23.62 -17.16
CA PRO A 23 -5.25 22.27 -16.65
C PRO A 23 -5.39 21.24 -17.79
N GLY A 24 -4.61 20.17 -17.72
CA GLY A 24 -4.54 19.15 -18.77
C GLY A 24 -5.85 18.39 -18.93
N LEU A 25 -6.50 18.05 -17.80
CA LEU A 25 -7.82 17.44 -17.71
C LEU A 25 -8.61 18.10 -16.58
N VAL A 26 -9.88 18.44 -16.82
CA VAL A 26 -10.84 18.86 -15.79
C VAL A 26 -12.16 18.13 -16.00
N LEU A 27 -12.65 17.52 -14.93
CA LEU A 27 -14.05 17.13 -14.78
C LEU A 27 -14.63 18.05 -13.71
N ASP A 28 -15.72 18.74 -14.00
CA ASP A 28 -16.37 19.62 -13.03
C ASP A 28 -17.83 19.23 -12.83
N ALA A 29 -18.18 18.90 -11.59
CA ALA A 29 -19.50 18.48 -11.14
C ALA A 29 -20.11 17.36 -12.00
N VAL A 30 -19.29 16.42 -12.46
CA VAL A 30 -19.69 15.36 -13.39
C VAL A 30 -20.62 14.37 -12.72
N THR A 31 -21.80 14.18 -13.31
CA THR A 31 -22.73 13.09 -13.00
C THR A 31 -22.93 12.26 -14.25
N ALA A 32 -22.74 10.94 -14.14
CA ALA A 32 -22.83 10.03 -15.27
C ALA A 32 -23.11 8.60 -14.80
N GLY A 33 -23.76 7.81 -15.63
CA GLY A 33 -24.00 6.39 -15.36
C GLY A 33 -24.59 5.66 -16.55
N TYR A 34 -25.29 4.56 -16.27
CA TYR A 34 -25.82 3.66 -17.29
C TYR A 34 -27.31 3.45 -17.06
N GLY A 35 -28.11 3.46 -18.14
CA GLY A 35 -29.54 3.17 -18.06
C GLY A 35 -30.33 4.09 -17.12
N GLY A 36 -29.90 5.33 -16.93
CA GLY A 36 -30.54 6.29 -16.03
C GLY A 36 -30.15 6.16 -14.55
N SER A 37 -29.28 5.22 -14.18
CA SER A 37 -28.71 5.11 -12.83
C SER A 37 -27.31 5.72 -12.81
N PRO A 38 -27.10 6.86 -12.13
CA PRO A 38 -25.77 7.47 -12.03
C PRO A 38 -24.81 6.57 -11.26
N ALA A 39 -23.61 6.35 -11.82
CA ALA A 39 -22.51 5.66 -11.16
C ALA A 39 -21.54 6.65 -10.48
N VAL A 40 -21.55 7.92 -10.91
CA VAL A 40 -20.83 9.03 -10.29
C VAL A 40 -21.77 10.22 -10.07
N HIS A 41 -21.55 10.97 -8.99
CA HIS A 41 -22.47 11.99 -8.48
C HIS A 41 -21.74 13.30 -8.21
N GLY A 42 -21.76 14.22 -9.17
CA GLY A 42 -21.19 15.57 -9.02
C GLY A 42 -19.69 15.57 -8.73
N VAL A 43 -18.93 14.71 -9.39
CA VAL A 43 -17.47 14.57 -9.17
C VAL A 43 -16.73 15.70 -9.88
N SER A 44 -15.92 16.45 -9.12
CA SER A 44 -14.94 17.40 -9.67
C SER A 44 -13.52 16.89 -9.43
N ILE A 45 -12.73 16.78 -10.50
CA ILE A 45 -11.31 16.42 -10.46
C ILE A 45 -10.54 17.23 -11.52
N SER A 46 -9.27 17.52 -11.25
CA SER A 46 -8.35 18.11 -12.23
C SER A 46 -7.07 17.30 -12.31
N VAL A 47 -6.35 17.42 -13.42
CA VAL A 47 -4.99 16.91 -13.57
C VAL A 47 -4.18 17.96 -14.30
N GLU A 48 -3.11 18.42 -13.67
CA GLU A 48 -2.23 19.43 -14.22
C GLU A 48 -1.30 18.84 -15.31
N PRO A 49 -0.86 19.63 -16.29
CA PRO A 49 0.14 19.18 -17.25
C PRO A 49 1.43 18.72 -16.52
N GLY A 50 1.84 17.47 -16.76
CA GLY A 50 3.00 16.85 -16.13
C GLY A 50 2.74 16.27 -14.74
N GLU A 51 1.49 16.22 -14.29
CA GLU A 51 1.07 15.55 -13.06
C GLU A 51 0.61 14.12 -13.33
N VAL A 52 0.99 13.19 -12.45
CA VAL A 52 0.44 11.83 -12.40
C VAL A 52 -0.54 11.72 -11.23
N VAL A 53 -1.83 11.56 -11.55
CA VAL A 53 -2.91 11.42 -10.58
C VAL A 53 -3.44 9.98 -10.53
N GLY A 54 -3.43 9.40 -9.34
CA GLY A 54 -3.96 8.06 -9.08
C GLY A 54 -5.41 8.09 -8.62
N LEU A 55 -6.32 7.47 -9.36
CA LEU A 55 -7.70 7.28 -8.97
C LEU A 55 -7.87 5.90 -8.31
N VAL A 56 -8.21 5.90 -7.02
CA VAL A 56 -8.33 4.68 -6.21
C VAL A 56 -9.73 4.53 -5.65
N GLY A 57 -10.10 3.31 -5.29
CA GLY A 57 -11.35 3.01 -4.62
C GLY A 57 -11.85 1.60 -4.92
N PRO A 58 -12.88 1.13 -4.20
CA PRO A 58 -13.42 -0.22 -4.38
C PRO A 58 -14.04 -0.44 -5.76
N ASN A 59 -14.31 -1.69 -6.10
CA ASN A 59 -15.07 -2.01 -7.30
C ASN A 59 -16.47 -1.38 -7.23
N GLY A 60 -16.97 -0.90 -8.37
CA GLY A 60 -18.25 -0.21 -8.44
C GLY A 60 -18.25 1.22 -7.88
N SER A 61 -17.09 1.80 -7.53
CA SER A 61 -17.06 3.18 -7.03
C SER A 61 -17.25 4.26 -8.10
N GLY A 62 -17.17 3.91 -9.39
CA GLY A 62 -17.37 4.84 -10.52
C GLY A 62 -16.09 5.24 -11.28
N LYS A 63 -14.94 4.63 -10.99
CA LYS A 63 -13.64 5.00 -11.59
C LYS A 63 -13.62 4.87 -13.12
N THR A 64 -13.96 3.70 -13.65
CA THR A 64 -14.08 3.44 -15.10
C THR A 64 -15.13 4.35 -15.75
N THR A 65 -16.20 4.71 -15.03
CA THR A 65 -17.18 5.70 -15.53
C THR A 65 -16.53 7.07 -15.75
N LEU A 66 -15.68 7.54 -14.83
CA LEU A 66 -14.93 8.81 -15.02
C LEU A 66 -13.97 8.74 -16.21
N ILE A 67 -13.24 7.63 -16.38
CA ILE A 67 -12.36 7.43 -17.55
C ILE A 67 -13.17 7.43 -18.85
N ARG A 68 -14.34 6.81 -18.87
CA ARG A 68 -15.23 6.82 -20.04
C ARG A 68 -15.80 8.21 -20.33
N VAL A 69 -16.10 9.00 -19.30
CA VAL A 69 -16.53 10.40 -19.47
C VAL A 69 -15.38 11.27 -20.01
N ALA A 70 -14.19 11.15 -19.44
CA ALA A 70 -13.02 11.91 -19.87
C ALA A 70 -12.56 11.53 -21.30
N SER A 71 -12.69 10.26 -21.68
CA SER A 71 -12.36 9.76 -23.02
C SER A 71 -13.45 9.96 -24.07
N ARG A 72 -14.58 10.59 -23.71
CA ARG A 72 -15.76 10.78 -24.58
C ARG A 72 -16.50 9.47 -24.96
N ALA A 73 -16.19 8.35 -24.30
CA ALA A 73 -16.88 7.08 -24.49
C ALA A 73 -18.26 7.05 -23.80
N LEU A 74 -18.49 7.90 -22.80
CA LEU A 74 -19.77 8.04 -22.09
C LEU A 74 -20.09 9.51 -21.89
N ARG A 75 -21.18 10.01 -22.49
CA ARG A 75 -21.61 11.39 -22.28
C ARG A 75 -22.12 11.57 -20.84
N PRO A 76 -21.67 12.61 -20.10
CA PRO A 76 -22.20 12.88 -18.77
C PRO A 76 -23.64 13.41 -18.83
N ASP A 77 -24.42 13.09 -17.81
CA ASP A 77 -25.79 13.60 -17.61
C ASP A 77 -25.78 15.07 -17.14
N ALA A 78 -24.77 15.43 -16.33
CA ALA A 78 -24.53 16.79 -15.86
C ALA A 78 -23.03 17.03 -15.62
N GLY A 79 -22.65 18.31 -15.53
CA GLY A 79 -21.26 18.74 -15.35
C GLY A 79 -20.54 19.03 -16.67
N THR A 80 -19.26 19.36 -16.58
CA THR A 80 -18.43 19.71 -17.74
C THR A 80 -17.13 18.93 -17.78
N VAL A 81 -16.61 18.73 -18.99
CA VAL A 81 -15.33 18.07 -19.25
C VAL A 81 -14.49 19.01 -20.07
N LEU A 82 -13.26 19.29 -19.64
CA LEU A 82 -12.30 20.07 -20.39
C LEU A 82 -11.00 19.27 -20.52
N LEU A 83 -10.46 19.22 -21.74
CA LEU A 83 -9.14 18.68 -22.05
C LEU A 83 -8.31 19.79 -22.65
N SER A 84 -7.24 20.20 -21.96
CA SER A 84 -6.42 21.37 -22.34
C SER A 84 -7.28 22.61 -22.64
N GLY A 85 -8.23 22.91 -21.74
CA GLY A 85 -9.16 24.05 -21.87
C GLY A 85 -10.31 23.88 -22.88
N ARG A 86 -10.46 22.73 -23.54
CA ARG A 86 -11.46 22.51 -24.60
C ARG A 86 -12.48 21.43 -24.23
N ASP A 87 -13.75 21.68 -24.50
CA ASP A 87 -14.83 20.69 -24.34
C ASP A 87 -14.80 19.63 -25.45
N PRO A 88 -14.44 18.35 -25.18
CA PRO A 88 -14.32 17.32 -26.22
C PRO A 88 -15.65 16.93 -26.85
N TYR A 89 -16.79 17.18 -26.19
CA TYR A 89 -18.12 16.86 -26.71
C TYR A 89 -18.60 17.86 -27.77
N ARG A 90 -18.01 19.06 -27.80
CA ARG A 90 -18.26 20.08 -28.84
C ARG A 90 -17.33 19.97 -30.06
N LEU A 91 -16.33 19.08 -30.00
CA LEU A 91 -15.36 18.89 -31.07
C LEU A 91 -15.75 17.74 -32.00
N ARG A 92 -15.23 17.76 -33.24
CA ARG A 92 -15.32 16.59 -34.12
C ARG A 92 -14.54 15.42 -33.51
N PRO A 93 -14.95 14.16 -33.75
CA PRO A 93 -14.29 13.00 -33.15
C PRO A 93 -12.77 12.96 -33.33
N LYS A 94 -12.26 13.26 -34.54
CA LYS A 94 -10.81 13.34 -34.80
C LYS A 94 -10.09 14.42 -33.99
N GLU A 95 -10.76 15.54 -33.69
CA GLU A 95 -10.16 16.63 -32.91
C GLU A 95 -10.13 16.30 -31.42
N ALA A 96 -11.21 15.70 -30.89
CA ALA A 96 -11.26 15.23 -29.52
C ALA A 96 -10.23 14.10 -29.26
N ALA A 97 -10.09 13.17 -30.21
CA ALA A 97 -9.09 12.10 -30.12
C ALA A 97 -7.64 12.60 -30.16
N ARG A 98 -7.36 13.88 -30.48
CA ARG A 98 -6.01 14.44 -30.34
C ARG A 98 -5.73 14.98 -28.94
N LEU A 99 -6.76 15.09 -28.09
CA LEU A 99 -6.65 15.66 -26.75
C LEU A 99 -6.45 14.61 -25.66
N VAL A 100 -6.88 13.36 -25.90
CA VAL A 100 -6.81 12.31 -24.88
C VAL A 100 -6.54 10.94 -25.49
N ALA A 101 -5.52 10.24 -24.97
CA ALA A 101 -5.23 8.85 -25.25
C ALA A 101 -5.69 7.95 -24.09
N VAL A 102 -6.06 6.70 -24.38
CA VAL A 102 -6.56 5.75 -23.38
C VAL A 102 -5.81 4.43 -23.48
N VAL A 103 -5.34 3.92 -22.35
CA VAL A 103 -4.87 2.55 -22.19
C VAL A 103 -5.97 1.76 -21.48
N PRO A 104 -6.76 0.95 -22.20
CA PRO A 104 -7.86 0.18 -21.60
C PRO A 104 -7.35 -0.97 -20.74
N GLN A 105 -8.22 -1.47 -19.87
CA GLN A 105 -7.98 -2.67 -19.05
C GLN A 105 -7.82 -3.93 -19.89
N ASP A 106 -8.71 -4.17 -20.85
CA ASP A 106 -8.67 -5.35 -21.71
C ASP A 106 -8.31 -4.99 -23.14
N VAL A 107 -7.49 -5.84 -23.74
CA VAL A 107 -7.04 -5.72 -25.12
C VAL A 107 -7.46 -7.01 -25.81
N VAL A 108 -8.55 -6.95 -26.58
CA VAL A 108 -8.99 -8.09 -27.38
C VAL A 108 -8.82 -7.70 -28.84
N PRO A 109 -7.72 -8.11 -29.51
CA PRO A 109 -7.59 -7.92 -30.93
C PRO A 109 -8.67 -8.74 -31.63
N ALA A 110 -9.55 -8.08 -32.39
CA ALA A 110 -10.57 -8.77 -33.18
C ALA A 110 -10.01 -9.35 -34.50
N PHE A 111 -8.78 -8.98 -34.87
CA PHE A 111 -8.09 -9.37 -36.10
C PHE A 111 -6.57 -9.49 -35.85
N SER A 112 -5.90 -10.31 -36.67
CA SER A 112 -4.45 -10.52 -36.61
C SER A 112 -3.71 -9.33 -37.22
N PHE A 113 -3.45 -8.32 -36.41
CA PHE A 113 -2.55 -7.20 -36.73
C PHE A 113 -1.16 -7.46 -36.15
N THR A 114 -0.12 -6.99 -36.82
CA THR A 114 1.23 -6.92 -36.25
C THR A 114 1.32 -5.85 -35.15
N ALA A 115 2.31 -5.96 -34.27
CA ALA A 115 2.53 -4.95 -33.24
C ALA A 115 2.74 -3.55 -33.84
N LEU A 116 3.46 -3.45 -34.96
CA LEU A 116 3.68 -2.18 -35.66
C LEU A 116 2.37 -1.58 -36.19
N GLU A 117 1.52 -2.39 -36.81
CA GLU A 117 0.21 -1.94 -37.31
C GLU A 117 -0.68 -1.47 -36.16
N MET A 118 -0.68 -2.20 -35.04
CA MET A 118 -1.42 -1.81 -33.85
C MET A 118 -0.95 -0.46 -33.30
N VAL A 119 0.36 -0.23 -33.21
CA VAL A 119 0.90 1.07 -32.76
C VAL A 119 0.58 2.18 -33.76
N LEU A 120 0.63 1.89 -35.06
CA LEU A 120 0.29 2.84 -36.12
C LEU A 120 -1.17 3.30 -36.03
N MET A 121 -2.10 2.46 -35.54
CA MET A 121 -3.49 2.87 -35.30
C MET A 121 -3.62 4.02 -34.29
N GLY A 122 -2.63 4.22 -33.40
CA GLY A 122 -2.56 5.40 -32.54
C GLY A 122 -2.48 6.72 -33.33
N ARG A 123 -2.02 6.68 -34.59
CA ARG A 123 -1.94 7.85 -35.48
C ARG A 123 -3.24 8.14 -36.23
N THR A 124 -4.27 7.30 -36.12
CA THR A 124 -5.58 7.48 -36.79
C THR A 124 -6.14 8.91 -36.71
N PRO A 125 -6.07 9.64 -35.58
CA PRO A 125 -6.56 11.03 -35.50
C PRO A 125 -5.80 12.03 -36.40
N TYR A 126 -4.59 11.70 -36.85
CA TYR A 126 -3.71 12.53 -37.68
C TYR A 126 -3.74 12.13 -39.16
N LEU A 127 -4.19 10.92 -39.48
CA LEU A 127 -4.26 10.43 -40.85
C LEU A 127 -5.37 11.12 -41.65
N SER A 128 -5.01 11.51 -42.89
CA SER A 128 -5.97 11.99 -43.89
C SER A 128 -6.76 10.83 -44.48
N ALA A 129 -7.96 11.08 -45.01
CA ALA A 129 -8.82 10.03 -45.57
C ALA A 129 -8.23 9.33 -46.82
N TRP A 130 -7.19 9.89 -47.43
CA TRP A 130 -6.62 9.46 -48.71
C TRP A 130 -5.10 9.28 -48.70
N GLY A 131 -4.45 9.32 -47.52
CA GLY A 131 -2.99 9.29 -47.42
C GLY A 131 -2.49 8.37 -46.32
N GLY A 132 -1.38 7.66 -46.59
CA GLY A 132 -0.62 6.90 -45.60
C GLY A 132 0.06 7.80 -44.56
N GLY A 133 0.66 7.18 -43.53
CA GLY A 133 1.34 7.90 -42.45
C GLY A 133 2.46 8.80 -42.98
N SER A 134 2.53 10.04 -42.49
CA SER A 134 3.63 10.96 -42.81
C SER A 134 4.95 10.50 -42.18
N PRO A 135 6.12 11.00 -42.62
CA PRO A 135 7.40 10.73 -41.95
C PRO A 135 7.37 11.07 -40.45
N ARG A 136 6.59 12.07 -40.05
CA ARG A 136 6.36 12.45 -38.65
C ARG A 136 5.56 11.40 -37.89
N ASP A 137 4.54 10.81 -38.51
CA ASP A 137 3.73 9.75 -37.89
C ASP A 137 4.58 8.51 -37.63
N TRP A 138 5.40 8.11 -38.61
CA TRP A 138 6.35 7.00 -38.45
C TRP A 138 7.42 7.26 -37.38
N ALA A 139 7.90 8.51 -37.27
CA ALA A 139 8.83 8.88 -36.21
C ALA A 139 8.18 8.76 -34.81
N ARG A 140 6.92 9.21 -34.66
CA ARG A 140 6.16 9.05 -33.41
C ARG A 140 5.92 7.58 -33.06
N VAL A 141 5.55 6.76 -34.03
CA VAL A 141 5.37 5.31 -33.84
C VAL A 141 6.67 4.65 -33.37
N ARG A 142 7.80 4.91 -34.04
CA ARG A 142 9.11 4.35 -33.62
C ARG A 142 9.53 4.81 -32.23
N ALA A 143 9.33 6.09 -31.90
CA ALA A 143 9.63 6.62 -30.58
C ALA A 143 8.78 5.94 -29.49
N ALA A 144 7.48 5.75 -29.75
CA ALA A 144 6.58 5.07 -28.84
C ALA A 144 6.97 3.60 -28.62
N MET A 145 7.29 2.87 -29.69
CA MET A 145 7.74 1.48 -29.60
C MET A 145 9.06 1.34 -28.84
N LEU A 146 9.99 2.29 -29.02
CA LEU A 146 11.24 2.31 -28.27
C LEU A 146 11.01 2.62 -26.79
N ALA A 147 10.14 3.59 -26.48
CA ALA A 147 9.82 3.97 -25.11
C ALA A 147 9.22 2.80 -24.31
N THR A 148 8.43 1.93 -24.95
CA THR A 148 7.86 0.74 -24.31
C THR A 148 8.64 -0.55 -24.58
N SER A 149 9.83 -0.46 -25.18
CA SER A 149 10.70 -1.61 -25.47
C SER A 149 10.05 -2.71 -26.33
N VAL A 150 9.18 -2.36 -27.27
CA VAL A 150 8.49 -3.31 -28.17
C VAL A 150 8.94 -3.26 -29.64
N GLN A 151 10.00 -2.51 -29.95
CA GLN A 151 10.54 -2.40 -31.31
C GLN A 151 10.93 -3.76 -31.93
N HIS A 152 11.34 -4.72 -31.11
CA HIS A 152 11.71 -6.08 -31.54
C HIS A 152 10.49 -6.97 -31.84
N LEU A 153 9.28 -6.52 -31.51
CA LEU A 153 8.02 -7.22 -31.74
C LEU A 153 7.29 -6.71 -32.99
N ALA A 154 7.85 -5.72 -33.70
CA ALA A 154 7.18 -4.95 -34.74
C ALA A 154 6.41 -5.80 -35.75
N ASP A 155 7.03 -6.87 -36.25
CA ASP A 155 6.46 -7.74 -37.30
C ASP A 155 5.66 -8.93 -36.74
N ARG A 156 5.61 -9.09 -35.41
CA ARG A 156 4.89 -10.21 -34.78
C ARG A 156 3.40 -9.92 -34.68
N PRO A 157 2.53 -10.87 -35.03
CA PRO A 157 1.10 -10.77 -34.74
C PRO A 157 0.84 -10.58 -33.25
N VAL A 158 -0.07 -9.66 -32.89
CA VAL A 158 -0.37 -9.33 -31.49
C VAL A 158 -0.92 -10.53 -30.71
N GLU A 159 -1.64 -11.43 -31.39
CA GLU A 159 -2.19 -12.66 -30.80
C GLU A 159 -1.12 -13.68 -30.38
N GLU A 160 0.09 -13.60 -30.93
CA GLU A 160 1.24 -14.45 -30.56
C GLU A 160 2.07 -13.86 -29.42
N LEU A 161 1.78 -12.63 -29.01
CA LEU A 161 2.49 -11.95 -27.94
C LEU A 161 1.98 -12.43 -26.57
N SER A 162 2.87 -12.50 -25.59
CA SER A 162 2.49 -12.67 -24.19
C SER A 162 1.63 -11.49 -23.71
N GLY A 163 0.81 -11.68 -22.68
CA GLY A 163 -0.05 -10.61 -22.16
C GLY A 163 0.71 -9.34 -21.76
N GLY A 164 1.92 -9.48 -21.21
CA GLY A 164 2.79 -8.34 -20.90
C GLY A 164 3.30 -7.60 -22.14
N GLU A 165 3.66 -8.33 -23.19
CA GLU A 165 4.03 -7.74 -24.49
C GLU A 165 2.85 -7.02 -25.15
N GLN A 166 1.66 -7.63 -25.17
CA GLN A 166 0.43 -7.01 -25.68
C GLN A 166 0.15 -5.68 -24.96
N ARG A 167 0.28 -5.64 -23.63
CA ARG A 167 0.08 -4.42 -22.85
C ARG A 167 1.06 -3.31 -23.23
N ARG A 168 2.35 -3.64 -23.44
CA ARG A 168 3.35 -2.66 -23.88
C ARG A 168 3.12 -2.16 -25.31
N VAL A 169 2.57 -3.00 -26.18
CA VAL A 169 2.14 -2.59 -27.53
C VAL A 169 0.96 -1.62 -27.45
N VAL A 170 -0.01 -1.88 -26.57
CA VAL A 170 -1.16 -0.97 -26.36
C VAL A 170 -0.72 0.35 -25.73
N LEU A 171 0.22 0.30 -24.79
CA LEU A 171 0.84 1.50 -24.27
C LEU A 171 1.53 2.27 -25.41
N ALA A 172 2.35 1.63 -26.24
CA ALA A 172 2.96 2.27 -27.41
C ALA A 172 1.92 2.87 -28.35
N GLN A 173 0.80 2.20 -28.61
CA GLN A 173 -0.30 2.73 -29.41
C GLN A 173 -0.85 4.03 -28.82
N ALA A 174 -1.11 4.06 -27.51
CA ALA A 174 -1.57 5.27 -26.81
C ALA A 174 -0.52 6.39 -26.87
N LEU A 175 0.77 6.07 -26.71
CA LEU A 175 1.86 7.06 -26.79
C LEU A 175 2.05 7.60 -28.20
N ALA A 176 1.91 6.74 -29.21
CA ALA A 176 1.98 7.16 -30.61
C ALA A 176 0.90 8.20 -30.93
N GLN A 177 -0.23 8.22 -30.22
CA GLN A 177 -1.28 9.22 -30.37
C GLN A 177 -0.85 10.64 -30.00
N ASP A 178 0.23 10.83 -29.23
CA ASP A 178 0.82 12.15 -28.95
C ASP A 178 -0.21 13.15 -28.37
N ALA A 179 -1.03 12.66 -27.43
CA ALA A 179 -2.11 13.43 -26.80
C ALA A 179 -1.62 14.09 -25.49
N PRO A 180 -2.09 15.30 -25.15
CA PRO A 180 -1.69 16.01 -23.94
C PRO A 180 -2.24 15.38 -22.65
N ALA A 181 -3.25 14.51 -22.73
CA ALA A 181 -3.78 13.75 -21.61
C ALA A 181 -3.72 12.23 -21.89
N LEU A 182 -3.34 11.47 -20.87
CA LEU A 182 -3.28 10.01 -20.89
C LEU A 182 -4.17 9.45 -19.77
N LEU A 183 -5.14 8.63 -20.16
CA LEU A 183 -6.03 7.92 -19.25
C LEU A 183 -5.65 6.45 -19.21
N MET A 184 -5.54 5.87 -18.02
CA MET A 184 -5.21 4.46 -17.86
C MET A 184 -6.21 3.77 -16.95
N ASP A 185 -6.86 2.73 -17.46
CA ASP A 185 -7.77 1.90 -16.68
C ASP A 185 -7.04 0.63 -16.26
N GLU A 186 -6.67 0.57 -14.97
CA GLU A 186 -5.98 -0.57 -14.34
C GLU A 186 -4.75 -1.06 -15.14
N PRO A 187 -3.75 -0.19 -15.39
CA PRO A 187 -2.61 -0.51 -16.26
C PRO A 187 -1.69 -1.60 -15.73
N THR A 188 -1.75 -1.90 -14.44
CA THR A 188 -0.84 -2.82 -13.74
C THR A 188 -1.43 -4.20 -13.48
N THR A 189 -2.72 -4.42 -13.77
CA THR A 189 -3.38 -5.70 -13.53
C THR A 189 -2.78 -6.79 -14.41
N HIS A 190 -2.55 -7.99 -13.85
CA HIS A 190 -1.94 -9.14 -14.52
C HIS A 190 -0.48 -8.96 -14.99
N LEU A 191 0.21 -7.90 -14.55
CA LEU A 191 1.65 -7.72 -14.78
C LEU A 191 2.48 -8.25 -13.60
N ASP A 192 3.64 -8.82 -13.90
CA ASP A 192 4.65 -9.04 -12.87
C ASP A 192 5.30 -7.72 -12.43
N ILE A 193 6.00 -7.76 -11.31
CA ILE A 193 6.59 -6.58 -10.66
C ILE A 193 7.53 -5.81 -11.59
N ARG A 194 8.31 -6.51 -12.43
CA ARG A 194 9.24 -5.85 -13.36
C ARG A 194 8.47 -5.05 -14.40
N HIS A 195 7.45 -5.67 -14.99
CA HIS A 195 6.62 -5.02 -16.00
C HIS A 195 5.81 -3.85 -15.45
N VAL A 196 5.36 -3.92 -14.18
CA VAL A 196 4.76 -2.77 -13.49
C VAL A 196 5.76 -1.62 -13.41
N LEU A 197 6.99 -1.86 -12.95
CA LEU A 197 8.02 -0.81 -12.82
C LEU A 197 8.38 -0.18 -14.17
N ASP A 198 8.50 -0.98 -15.22
CA ASP A 198 8.79 -0.48 -16.58
C ASP A 198 7.66 0.47 -17.07
N LEU A 199 6.39 0.05 -16.90
CA LEU A 199 5.24 0.87 -17.28
C LEU A 199 5.21 2.19 -16.53
N LEU A 200 5.40 2.15 -15.21
CA LEU A 200 5.39 3.33 -14.36
C LEU A 200 6.55 4.29 -14.69
N SER A 201 7.72 3.75 -15.06
CA SER A 201 8.87 4.56 -15.49
C SER A 201 8.58 5.30 -16.80
N VAL A 202 7.90 4.65 -17.75
CA VAL A 202 7.45 5.29 -19.00
C VAL A 202 6.44 6.39 -18.70
N VAL A 203 5.44 6.10 -17.89
CA VAL A 203 4.40 7.07 -17.48
C VAL A 203 5.01 8.30 -16.81
N ARG A 204 5.93 8.08 -15.85
CA ARG A 204 6.63 9.17 -15.16
C ARG A 204 7.45 10.02 -16.14
N GLY A 205 8.16 9.38 -17.08
CA GLY A 205 8.92 10.08 -18.11
C GLY A 205 8.06 10.96 -19.02
N LEU A 206 6.85 10.52 -19.37
CA LEU A 206 5.90 11.30 -20.19
C LEU A 206 5.35 12.52 -19.47
N ALA A 207 5.03 12.36 -18.19
CA ALA A 207 4.59 13.46 -17.35
C ALA A 207 5.70 14.52 -17.24
N GLU A 208 6.90 14.11 -16.87
CA GLU A 208 8.02 15.04 -16.61
C GLU A 208 8.58 15.71 -17.87
N ARG A 209 8.77 14.95 -18.96
CA ARG A 209 9.46 15.46 -20.17
C ARG A 209 8.50 16.15 -21.12
N ASP A 210 7.31 15.58 -21.32
CA ASP A 210 6.37 16.02 -22.34
C ASP A 210 5.24 16.88 -21.75
N GLY A 211 5.13 16.97 -20.42
CA GLY A 211 4.08 17.71 -19.74
C GLY A 211 2.71 17.05 -19.89
N THR A 212 2.68 15.72 -20.11
CA THR A 212 1.43 14.96 -20.26
C THR A 212 0.68 14.92 -18.93
N ALA A 213 -0.62 15.22 -18.93
CA ALA A 213 -1.48 15.03 -17.78
C ALA A 213 -1.93 13.57 -17.70
N VAL A 214 -1.64 12.86 -16.61
CA VAL A 214 -1.91 11.43 -16.49
C VAL A 214 -2.95 11.16 -15.40
N LEU A 215 -4.06 10.51 -15.75
CA LEU A 215 -5.02 9.96 -14.81
C LEU A 215 -5.03 8.44 -14.92
N ALA A 216 -4.64 7.75 -13.84
CA ALA A 216 -4.52 6.29 -13.82
C ALA A 216 -5.33 5.68 -12.70
N ILE A 217 -6.10 4.63 -13.01
CA ILE A 217 -6.81 3.84 -12.01
C ILE A 217 -5.89 2.77 -11.46
N PHE A 218 -5.80 2.70 -10.12
CA PHE A 218 -5.01 1.68 -9.44
C PHE A 218 -5.86 0.85 -8.50
N HIS A 219 -5.60 -0.46 -8.48
CA HIS A 219 -6.11 -1.37 -7.46
C HIS A 219 -5.23 -1.44 -6.22
N ASP A 220 -3.92 -1.44 -6.43
CA ASP A 220 -2.93 -1.52 -5.36
C ASP A 220 -2.61 -0.10 -4.85
N LEU A 221 -2.98 0.16 -3.59
CA LEU A 221 -2.72 1.43 -2.92
C LEU A 221 -1.22 1.72 -2.77
N ASN A 222 -0.38 0.69 -2.62
CA ASN A 222 1.06 0.86 -2.48
C ASN A 222 1.68 1.29 -3.81
N VAL A 223 1.26 0.69 -4.92
CA VAL A 223 1.72 1.08 -6.26
C VAL A 223 1.28 2.51 -6.58
N ALA A 224 0.03 2.86 -6.26
CA ALA A 224 -0.49 4.21 -6.44
C ALA A 224 0.28 5.22 -5.61
N ALA A 225 0.46 4.95 -4.31
CA ALA A 225 1.18 5.81 -3.39
C ALA A 225 2.63 6.00 -3.81
N ALA A 226 3.33 4.94 -4.22
CA ALA A 226 4.72 5.00 -4.66
C ALA A 226 4.93 5.87 -5.91
N THR A 227 3.92 5.97 -6.78
CA THR A 227 4.10 6.52 -8.13
C THR A 227 3.40 7.85 -8.36
N CYS A 228 2.24 8.09 -7.76
CA CYS A 228 1.42 9.26 -8.09
C CYS A 228 1.88 10.51 -7.35
N ASP A 229 1.76 11.67 -7.97
CA ASP A 229 2.01 12.96 -7.30
C ASP A 229 0.83 13.31 -6.38
N ARG A 230 -0.37 12.91 -6.82
CA ARG A 230 -1.61 13.12 -6.11
C ARG A 230 -2.53 11.92 -6.27
N MET A 231 -3.36 11.67 -5.27
CA MET A 231 -4.33 10.59 -5.28
C MET A 231 -5.73 11.13 -5.04
N ILE A 232 -6.72 10.45 -5.63
CA ILE A 232 -8.13 10.73 -5.48
C ILE A 232 -8.82 9.42 -5.11
N ALA A 233 -9.44 9.37 -3.94
CA ALA A 233 -10.21 8.23 -3.49
C ALA A 233 -11.69 8.42 -3.82
N LEU A 234 -12.25 7.46 -4.55
CA LEU A 234 -13.64 7.44 -4.95
C LEU A 234 -14.39 6.33 -4.21
N HIS A 235 -15.51 6.68 -3.58
CA HIS A 235 -16.40 5.71 -2.92
C HIS A 235 -17.86 6.07 -3.21
N ARG A 236 -18.65 5.08 -3.64
CA ARG A 236 -20.08 5.26 -3.98
C ARG A 236 -20.34 6.47 -4.88
N GLY A 237 -19.55 6.60 -5.94
CA GLY A 237 -19.69 7.64 -6.95
C GLY A 237 -19.27 9.05 -6.51
N ARG A 238 -18.60 9.22 -5.36
CA ARG A 238 -18.17 10.52 -4.83
C ARG A 238 -16.71 10.51 -4.42
N VAL A 239 -16.05 11.66 -4.54
CA VAL A 239 -14.70 11.87 -4.00
C VAL A 239 -14.79 11.93 -2.49
N VAL A 240 -14.03 11.08 -1.80
CA VAL A 240 -14.01 11.00 -0.32
C VAL A 240 -12.67 11.47 0.26
N ALA A 241 -11.61 11.48 -0.55
CA ALA A 241 -10.32 12.05 -0.19
C ALA A 241 -9.56 12.44 -1.46
N GLU A 242 -8.77 13.50 -1.39
CA GLU A 242 -7.95 14.01 -2.48
C GLU A 242 -6.72 14.73 -1.92
N GLY A 243 -5.55 14.51 -2.50
CA GLY A 243 -4.31 15.16 -2.08
C GLY A 243 -3.09 14.29 -2.28
N ALA A 244 -1.97 14.70 -1.69
CA ALA A 244 -0.75 13.89 -1.70
C ALA A 244 -1.00 12.49 -1.09
N PRO A 245 -0.25 11.45 -1.51
CA PRO A 245 -0.45 10.09 -1.02
C PRO A 245 -0.58 9.98 0.51
N GLU A 246 0.22 10.73 1.26
CA GLU A 246 0.28 10.73 2.73
C GLU A 246 -1.04 11.20 3.38
N HIS A 247 -1.79 12.06 2.69
CA HIS A 247 -3.07 12.58 3.16
C HIS A 247 -4.25 11.66 2.78
N VAL A 248 -4.11 10.90 1.70
CA VAL A 248 -5.18 10.04 1.18
C VAL A 248 -5.07 8.65 1.81
N VAL A 249 -3.90 8.02 1.74
CA VAL A 249 -3.66 6.66 2.22
C VAL A 249 -3.51 6.69 3.74
N THR A 250 -4.63 6.56 4.44
CA THR A 250 -4.69 6.58 5.91
C THR A 250 -5.44 5.35 6.44
N GLY A 251 -5.22 4.99 7.70
CA GLY A 251 -6.00 3.94 8.35
C GLY A 251 -7.51 4.26 8.37
N GLY A 252 -7.88 5.54 8.39
CA GLY A 252 -9.27 5.99 8.25
C GLY A 252 -9.86 5.67 6.88
N LEU A 253 -9.10 5.89 5.80
CA LEU A 253 -9.50 5.51 4.44
C LEU A 253 -9.68 3.99 4.34
N LEU A 254 -8.71 3.20 4.82
CA LEU A 254 -8.75 1.73 4.78
C LEU A 254 -10.02 1.19 5.44
N ARG A 255 -10.36 1.68 6.64
CA ARG A 255 -11.57 1.24 7.35
C ARG A 255 -12.85 1.69 6.66
N SER A 256 -12.97 2.97 6.33
CA SER A 256 -14.24 3.55 5.85
C SER A 256 -14.57 3.24 4.40
N VAL A 257 -13.54 3.10 3.54
CA VAL A 257 -13.71 2.88 2.09
C VAL A 257 -13.53 1.42 1.70
N TYR A 258 -12.54 0.75 2.28
CA TYR A 258 -12.19 -0.62 1.93
C TYR A 258 -12.70 -1.67 2.93
N GLY A 259 -13.14 -1.26 4.12
CA GLY A 259 -13.55 -2.19 5.18
C GLY A 259 -12.38 -3.04 5.70
N VAL A 260 -11.14 -2.55 5.54
CA VAL A 260 -9.92 -3.28 5.91
C VAL A 260 -9.32 -2.66 7.15
N GLU A 261 -9.08 -3.49 8.18
CA GLU A 261 -8.17 -3.15 9.27
C GLU A 261 -6.74 -3.40 8.82
N GLY A 262 -5.97 -2.33 8.65
CA GLY A 262 -4.59 -2.37 8.19
C GLY A 262 -3.79 -1.22 8.77
N GLU A 263 -2.46 -1.40 8.79
CA GLU A 263 -1.52 -0.38 9.23
C GLU A 263 -1.05 0.41 8.00
N VAL A 264 -0.97 1.73 8.13
CA VAL A 264 -0.26 2.58 7.17
C VAL A 264 1.05 2.98 7.82
N VAL A 265 2.16 2.59 7.22
CA VAL A 265 3.51 2.97 7.65
C VAL A 265 4.18 3.81 6.58
N ALA A 266 5.22 4.56 6.93
CA ALA A 266 6.11 5.11 5.92
C ALA A 266 7.00 3.99 5.36
N ASP A 267 7.07 3.89 4.04
CA ASP A 267 8.01 3.02 3.34
C ASP A 267 9.45 3.54 3.54
N GLU A 268 10.36 2.66 3.93
CA GLU A 268 11.74 3.04 4.30
C GLU A 268 12.56 3.54 3.11
N LEU A 269 12.23 3.10 1.89
CA LEU A 269 12.95 3.47 0.68
C LEU A 269 12.48 4.81 0.12
N THR A 270 11.17 5.07 0.20
CA THR A 270 10.53 6.19 -0.50
C THR A 270 9.98 7.27 0.43
N GLY A 271 9.80 6.97 1.73
CA GLY A 271 9.11 7.83 2.69
C GLY A 271 7.59 7.95 2.46
N ARG A 272 7.08 7.31 1.40
CA ARG A 272 5.66 7.35 1.01
C ARG A 272 4.85 6.34 1.81
N PRO A 273 3.52 6.51 1.93
CA PRO A 273 2.70 5.58 2.72
C PRO A 273 2.63 4.21 2.08
N ALA A 274 2.83 3.17 2.89
CA ALA A 274 2.66 1.77 2.54
C ALA A 274 1.62 1.13 3.47
N VAL A 275 0.61 0.52 2.86
CA VAL A 275 -0.43 -0.27 3.50
C VAL A 275 0.10 -1.67 3.78
N ARG A 276 0.08 -2.05 5.06
CA ARG A 276 0.37 -3.39 5.56
C ARG A 276 -0.91 -4.00 6.10
N VAL A 277 -1.43 -5.00 5.40
CA VAL A 277 -2.60 -5.77 5.85
C VAL A 277 -2.10 -7.06 6.51
N GLY A 278 -2.51 -7.28 7.74
CA GLY A 278 -2.23 -8.54 8.45
C GLY A 278 -3.15 -9.67 7.97
N PRO A 279 -2.91 -10.92 8.42
CA PRO A 279 -3.86 -12.00 8.17
C PRO A 279 -5.25 -11.62 8.72
N PRO A 280 -6.34 -12.11 8.10
CA PRO A 280 -7.70 -11.84 8.57
C PRO A 280 -7.81 -12.13 10.07
N ARG A 281 -8.27 -11.14 10.84
CA ARG A 281 -8.50 -11.32 12.27
C ARG A 281 -9.68 -12.29 12.41
N ALA A 282 -9.42 -13.55 12.76
CA ALA A 282 -10.48 -14.39 13.30
C ALA A 282 -10.98 -13.68 14.57
N VAL A 283 -12.27 -13.35 14.64
CA VAL A 283 -12.87 -12.88 15.90
C VAL A 283 -12.84 -14.08 16.84
N PRO A 284 -11.99 -14.11 17.87
CA PRO A 284 -11.89 -15.27 18.74
C PRO A 284 -13.18 -15.36 19.55
N THR A 285 -13.78 -16.54 19.64
CA THR A 285 -14.77 -16.79 20.68
C THR A 285 -14.02 -16.80 22.02
N PRO A 286 -14.36 -15.95 23.00
CA PRO A 286 -13.67 -15.93 24.27
C PRO A 286 -13.76 -17.30 24.94
N LEU A 287 -12.61 -17.89 25.28
CA LEU A 287 -12.55 -19.13 26.07
C LEU A 287 -12.86 -18.88 27.54
N GLY A 288 -12.84 -17.62 27.98
CA GLY A 288 -12.92 -17.26 29.41
C GLY A 288 -11.67 -17.62 30.20
N ARG A 289 -10.58 -18.04 29.52
CA ARG A 289 -9.30 -18.39 30.14
C ARG A 289 -8.29 -17.27 29.96
N ARG A 290 -7.45 -17.07 30.98
CA ARG A 290 -6.39 -16.07 31.01
C ARG A 290 -5.04 -16.71 30.75
N ALA A 291 -4.26 -16.12 29.85
CA ALA A 291 -2.87 -16.50 29.64
C ALA A 291 -1.94 -15.33 29.98
N HIS A 292 -0.82 -15.62 30.62
CA HIS A 292 0.27 -14.67 30.80
C HIS A 292 1.48 -15.12 29.99
N VAL A 293 2.10 -14.20 29.26
CA VAL A 293 3.29 -14.47 28.45
C VAL A 293 4.47 -13.69 29.00
N ILE A 294 5.51 -14.42 29.40
CA ILE A 294 6.83 -13.84 29.66
C ILE A 294 7.61 -13.87 28.33
N GLY A 295 7.76 -12.70 27.73
CA GLY A 295 8.42 -12.49 26.44
C GLY A 295 9.77 -11.79 26.53
N GLY A 296 10.28 -11.37 25.37
CA GLY A 296 11.50 -10.61 25.19
C GLY A 296 12.08 -10.77 23.78
N ALA A 297 12.72 -9.70 23.28
CA ALA A 297 13.36 -9.63 21.97
C ALA A 297 12.44 -10.01 20.79
N GLY A 298 11.15 -9.71 20.87
CA GLY A 298 10.18 -10.02 19.81
C GLY A 298 9.76 -11.48 19.69
N ARG A 299 10.18 -12.35 20.63
CA ARG A 299 9.90 -13.79 20.58
C ARG A 299 8.55 -14.17 21.18
N GLY A 300 7.99 -13.33 22.04
CA GLY A 300 6.66 -13.50 22.61
C GLY A 300 5.53 -13.11 21.65
N ALA A 301 5.76 -12.20 20.71
CA ALA A 301 4.76 -11.64 19.82
C ALA A 301 3.97 -12.70 19.02
N PRO A 302 4.60 -13.74 18.43
CA PRO A 302 3.86 -14.82 17.78
C PRO A 302 2.97 -15.62 18.73
N LEU A 303 3.43 -15.87 19.96
CA LEU A 303 2.70 -16.61 20.99
C LEU A 303 1.49 -15.82 21.49
N VAL A 304 1.69 -14.53 21.79
CA VAL A 304 0.65 -13.59 22.17
C VAL A 304 -0.46 -13.54 21.11
N ARG A 305 -0.09 -13.41 19.84
CA ARG A 305 -1.05 -13.41 18.73
C ARG A 305 -1.84 -14.70 18.66
N ARG A 306 -1.18 -15.85 18.87
CA ARG A 306 -1.80 -17.16 18.75
C ARG A 306 -2.74 -17.47 19.91
N LEU A 307 -2.33 -17.15 21.14
CA LEU A 307 -3.18 -17.28 22.34
C LEU A 307 -4.42 -16.40 22.21
N ALA A 308 -4.25 -15.15 21.79
CA ALA A 308 -5.37 -14.24 21.55
C ALA A 308 -6.29 -14.77 20.45
N ALA A 309 -5.73 -15.27 19.33
CA ALA A 309 -6.51 -15.88 18.25
C ALA A 309 -7.27 -17.15 18.68
N ALA A 310 -6.74 -17.88 19.66
CA ALA A 310 -7.39 -19.03 20.27
C ALA A 310 -8.49 -18.64 21.29
N GLY A 311 -8.63 -17.36 21.64
CA GLY A 311 -9.68 -16.89 22.54
C GLY A 311 -9.26 -16.69 24.00
N TYR A 312 -7.95 -16.74 24.30
CA TYR A 312 -7.44 -16.37 25.64
C TYR A 312 -7.51 -14.86 25.86
N ASP A 313 -7.78 -14.45 27.10
CA ASP A 313 -7.50 -13.11 27.60
C ASP A 313 -6.01 -13.03 27.96
N VAL A 314 -5.22 -12.36 27.11
CA VAL A 314 -3.75 -12.42 27.17
C VAL A 314 -3.18 -11.19 27.87
N SER A 315 -2.27 -11.42 28.80
CA SER A 315 -1.40 -10.40 29.39
C SER A 315 0.08 -10.71 29.15
N VAL A 316 0.94 -9.70 29.16
CA VAL A 316 2.37 -9.86 28.82
C VAL A 316 3.25 -9.05 29.78
N GLY A 317 4.35 -9.62 30.27
CA GLY A 317 5.27 -8.88 31.13
C GLY A 317 6.34 -9.76 31.79
N VAL A 318 7.38 -9.18 32.39
CA VAL A 318 7.75 -7.76 32.28
C VAL A 318 8.56 -7.55 31.01
N LEU A 319 8.26 -6.51 30.22
CA LEU A 319 8.96 -6.20 28.97
C LEU A 319 9.61 -4.81 29.00
N HIS A 320 10.67 -4.59 28.22
CA HIS A 320 11.18 -3.24 28.00
C HIS A 320 10.26 -2.47 27.05
N ALA A 321 10.01 -1.18 27.30
CA ALA A 321 8.99 -0.39 26.59
C ALA A 321 9.17 -0.29 25.05
N THR A 322 10.39 -0.52 24.56
CA THR A 322 10.73 -0.54 23.12
C THR A 322 10.89 -1.95 22.55
N ASP A 323 10.58 -2.99 23.32
CA ASP A 323 10.60 -4.37 22.85
C ASP A 323 9.49 -4.61 21.82
N THR A 324 9.79 -5.35 20.77
CA THR A 324 8.81 -5.76 19.75
C THR A 324 7.58 -6.44 20.37
N ASP A 325 7.76 -7.21 21.45
CA ASP A 325 6.66 -7.85 22.17
C ASP A 325 5.74 -6.82 22.86
N ALA A 326 6.30 -5.74 23.40
CA ALA A 326 5.55 -4.68 24.05
C ALA A 326 4.75 -3.87 23.02
N VAL A 327 5.38 -3.58 21.87
CA VAL A 327 4.73 -2.93 20.73
C VAL A 327 3.57 -3.78 20.20
N VAL A 328 3.75 -5.10 20.09
CA VAL A 328 2.67 -6.01 19.66
C VAL A 328 1.55 -6.08 20.68
N ALA A 329 1.86 -6.18 21.97
CA ALA A 329 0.85 -6.20 23.04
C ALA A 329 0.03 -4.88 23.07
N GLU A 330 0.69 -3.74 22.93
CA GLU A 330 0.04 -2.43 22.83
C GLU A 330 -0.90 -2.34 21.62
N ARG A 331 -0.43 -2.74 20.43
CA ARG A 331 -1.25 -2.76 19.21
C ARG A 331 -2.47 -3.66 19.32
N MET A 332 -2.38 -4.70 20.13
CA MET A 332 -3.47 -5.64 20.40
C MET A 332 -4.37 -5.20 21.57
N ASN A 333 -4.08 -4.06 22.20
CA ASN A 333 -4.75 -3.55 23.39
C ASN A 333 -4.76 -4.56 24.55
N LEU A 334 -3.64 -5.26 24.74
CA LEU A 334 -3.46 -6.24 25.81
C LEU A 334 -2.89 -5.58 27.07
N VAL A 335 -3.22 -6.16 28.21
CA VAL A 335 -2.64 -5.76 29.50
C VAL A 335 -1.16 -6.10 29.51
N ARG A 336 -0.31 -5.12 29.84
CA ARG A 336 1.15 -5.28 29.83
C ARG A 336 1.81 -4.65 31.05
N VAL A 337 2.91 -5.24 31.50
CA VAL A 337 3.84 -4.63 32.46
C VAL A 337 5.13 -4.29 31.72
N THR A 338 5.55 -3.02 31.77
CA THR A 338 6.73 -2.54 31.05
C THR A 338 7.67 -1.72 31.91
N VAL A 339 8.98 -1.87 31.66
CA VAL A 339 10.05 -1.07 32.28
C VAL A 339 10.79 -0.22 31.23
N PRO A 340 11.51 0.86 31.63
CA PRO A 340 12.31 1.66 30.71
C PRO A 340 13.33 0.84 29.91
N PRO A 341 13.69 1.22 28.67
CA PRO A 341 14.69 0.50 27.89
C PRO A 341 16.03 0.37 28.64
N PHE A 342 16.66 -0.81 28.53
CA PHE A 342 17.95 -1.13 29.14
C PHE A 342 18.01 -1.06 30.68
N SER A 343 16.89 -0.89 31.37
CA SER A 343 16.85 -0.99 32.83
C SER A 343 16.72 -2.44 33.30
N GLU A 344 17.04 -2.68 34.57
CA GLU A 344 16.63 -3.91 35.23
C GLU A 344 15.14 -3.87 35.58
N ILE A 345 14.52 -5.03 35.73
CA ILE A 345 13.16 -5.15 36.23
C ILE A 345 13.16 -4.77 37.72
N ASP A 346 12.47 -3.68 38.05
CA ASP A 346 12.28 -3.26 39.43
C ASP A 346 11.26 -4.13 40.17
N GLU A 347 11.31 -4.13 41.50
CA GLU A 347 10.45 -4.97 42.35
C GLU A 347 8.95 -4.64 42.17
N GLY A 348 8.61 -3.39 41.87
CA GLY A 348 7.23 -2.98 41.63
C GLY A 348 6.65 -3.63 40.37
N SER A 349 7.41 -3.58 39.28
CA SER A 349 7.08 -4.24 38.02
C SER A 349 7.07 -5.77 38.17
N ALA A 350 8.02 -6.35 38.90
CA ALA A 350 8.04 -7.77 39.22
C ALA A 350 6.77 -8.21 39.98
N ASP A 351 6.37 -7.45 41.00
CA ASP A 351 5.16 -7.72 41.78
C ASP A 351 3.87 -7.59 40.96
N GLU A 352 3.82 -6.64 40.04
CA GLU A 352 2.70 -6.51 39.11
C GLU A 352 2.60 -7.73 38.19
N CYS A 353 3.73 -8.18 37.64
CA CYS A 353 3.82 -9.41 36.85
C CYS A 353 3.36 -10.63 37.66
N ARG A 354 3.85 -10.80 38.90
CA ARG A 354 3.40 -11.88 39.81
C ARG A 354 1.89 -11.85 40.07
N LYS A 355 1.27 -10.67 40.16
CA LYS A 355 -0.19 -10.53 40.31
C LYS A 355 -0.95 -10.98 39.07
N MET A 356 -0.43 -10.70 37.87
CA MET A 356 -1.03 -11.15 36.62
C MET A 356 -0.92 -12.67 36.48
N ILE A 357 0.26 -13.23 36.75
CA ILE A 357 0.50 -14.68 36.66
C ILE A 357 -0.40 -15.46 37.61
N ARG A 358 -0.59 -15.00 38.86
CA ARG A 358 -1.50 -15.64 39.83
C ARG A 358 -2.96 -15.71 39.38
N ARG A 359 -3.37 -14.88 38.41
CA ARG A 359 -4.72 -14.87 37.84
C ARG A 359 -4.79 -15.65 36.53
N ALA A 360 -3.66 -16.06 35.96
CA ALA A 360 -3.60 -16.76 34.70
C ALA A 360 -3.89 -18.25 34.89
N ASP A 361 -4.63 -18.81 33.94
CA ASP A 361 -4.86 -20.25 33.84
C ASP A 361 -3.69 -20.96 33.11
N LEU A 362 -2.83 -20.17 32.44
CA LEU A 362 -1.65 -20.63 31.71
C LEU A 362 -0.55 -19.55 31.75
N LEU A 363 0.65 -19.93 32.15
CA LEU A 363 1.87 -19.16 31.97
C LEU A 363 2.68 -19.72 30.80
N VAL A 364 3.06 -18.87 29.85
CA VAL A 364 3.95 -19.23 28.75
C VAL A 364 5.26 -18.45 28.87
N VAL A 365 6.38 -19.16 28.94
CA VAL A 365 7.72 -18.57 29.00
C VAL A 365 8.42 -18.78 27.67
N CYS A 366 8.82 -17.69 27.02
CA CYS A 366 9.43 -17.73 25.69
C CYS A 366 10.93 -18.02 25.74
N ASP A 367 11.49 -18.48 24.62
CA ASP A 367 12.94 -18.63 24.42
C ASP A 367 13.67 -17.32 24.14
N ALA A 368 13.37 -16.28 24.93
CA ALA A 368 14.03 -14.99 24.88
C ALA A 368 15.53 -15.10 25.27
N PRO A 369 16.38 -14.20 24.76
CA PRO A 369 17.67 -13.86 25.35
C PRO A 369 17.50 -13.37 26.79
N TYR A 370 18.25 -13.95 27.72
CA TYR A 370 18.24 -13.57 29.14
C TYR A 370 19.58 -12.94 29.53
N GLY A 371 19.52 -11.69 29.96
CA GLY A 371 20.62 -10.94 30.57
C GLY A 371 20.24 -10.47 31.98
N PRO A 372 21.13 -9.72 32.67
CA PRO A 372 20.84 -9.23 34.02
C PRO A 372 19.52 -8.46 34.12
N GLY A 373 19.20 -7.67 33.09
CA GLY A 373 18.02 -6.82 33.08
C GLY A 373 16.67 -7.55 33.03
N ASN A 374 16.61 -8.78 32.51
CA ASN A 374 15.37 -9.57 32.43
C ASN A 374 15.46 -10.93 33.13
N LEU A 375 16.58 -11.25 33.80
CA LEU A 375 16.72 -12.44 34.63
C LEU A 375 15.60 -12.61 35.68
N PRO A 376 15.05 -11.52 36.31
CA PRO A 376 13.93 -11.64 37.22
C PRO A 376 12.69 -12.32 36.62
N ASN A 377 12.46 -12.22 35.31
CA ASN A 377 11.34 -12.91 34.66
C ASN A 377 11.45 -14.44 34.81
N LEU A 378 12.65 -15.03 34.71
CA LEU A 378 12.83 -16.48 34.93
C LEU A 378 12.63 -16.87 36.39
N GLN A 379 13.00 -16.00 37.32
CA GLN A 379 12.78 -16.23 38.75
C GLN A 379 11.28 -16.24 39.06
N ILE A 380 10.55 -15.24 38.57
CA ILE A 380 9.08 -15.14 38.68
C ILE A 380 8.40 -16.37 38.05
N ALA A 381 8.86 -16.80 36.87
CA ALA A 381 8.34 -17.99 36.21
C ALA A 381 8.53 -19.26 37.05
N LEU A 382 9.73 -19.45 37.61
CA LEU A 382 10.04 -20.61 38.44
C LEU A 382 9.25 -20.62 39.75
N GLU A 383 9.07 -19.46 40.37
CA GLU A 383 8.19 -19.26 41.53
C GLU A 383 6.74 -19.67 41.21
N ALA A 384 6.21 -19.18 40.08
CA ALA A 384 4.84 -19.47 39.66
C ALA A 384 4.61 -20.95 39.33
N ALA A 385 5.56 -21.58 38.63
CA ALA A 385 5.53 -23.00 38.30
C ALA A 385 5.54 -23.87 39.56
N ARG A 386 6.42 -23.56 40.54
CA ARG A 386 6.45 -24.24 41.84
C ARG A 386 5.18 -23.98 42.66
N GLY A 387 4.57 -22.82 42.50
CA GLY A 387 3.27 -22.45 43.08
C GLY A 387 2.06 -23.14 42.44
N GLY A 388 2.27 -23.99 41.42
CA GLY A 388 1.21 -24.78 40.78
C GLY A 388 0.51 -24.08 39.61
N THR A 389 1.02 -22.95 39.13
CA THR A 389 0.49 -22.32 37.90
C THR A 389 0.87 -23.19 36.69
N PRO A 390 -0.08 -23.67 35.87
CA PRO A 390 0.24 -24.41 34.65
C PRO A 390 1.19 -23.58 33.78
N THR A 391 2.39 -24.11 33.55
CA THR A 391 3.48 -23.36 32.90
C THR A 391 4.03 -24.17 31.74
N VAL A 392 4.11 -23.54 30.57
CA VAL A 392 4.66 -24.09 29.33
C VAL A 392 5.90 -23.28 28.94
N LEU A 393 7.00 -23.98 28.67
CA LEU A 393 8.22 -23.39 28.11
C LEU A 393 8.19 -23.55 26.60
N PHE A 394 8.24 -22.44 25.89
CA PHE A 394 8.39 -22.45 24.44
C PHE A 394 9.86 -22.38 24.07
N GLU A 395 10.43 -23.47 23.55
CA GLU A 395 11.86 -23.62 23.28
C GLU A 395 12.13 -24.04 21.84
N ARG A 396 12.66 -23.13 21.01
CA ARG A 396 13.21 -23.43 19.68
C ARG A 396 14.72 -23.19 19.61
N MET A 397 15.24 -22.33 20.47
CA MET A 397 16.66 -21.99 20.59
C MET A 397 17.24 -22.54 21.91
N PRO A 398 18.37 -23.27 21.89
CA PRO A 398 19.01 -23.77 23.10
C PRO A 398 19.47 -22.66 24.04
N MET A 399 19.45 -22.90 25.36
CA MET A 399 19.88 -21.90 26.37
C MET A 399 21.32 -21.40 26.18
N ALA A 400 22.23 -22.25 25.67
CA ALA A 400 23.62 -21.87 25.42
C ALA A 400 23.78 -20.67 24.47
N GLU A 401 22.80 -20.43 23.58
CA GLU A 401 22.82 -19.31 22.62
C GLU A 401 22.11 -18.05 23.16
N ARG A 402 21.45 -18.15 24.32
CA ARG A 402 20.57 -17.10 24.85
C ARG A 402 20.78 -16.76 26.33
N ASP A 403 21.83 -17.29 26.96
CA ASP A 403 22.26 -16.92 28.31
C ASP A 403 23.39 -15.89 28.28
N PHE A 404 23.08 -14.66 28.69
CA PHE A 404 24.02 -13.53 28.84
C PHE A 404 24.27 -13.18 30.31
N THR A 405 24.05 -14.13 31.21
CA THR A 405 24.18 -13.98 32.68
C THR A 405 25.30 -14.80 33.29
N GLY A 406 26.10 -15.48 32.45
CA GLY A 406 27.19 -16.35 32.90
C GLY A 406 26.69 -17.67 33.52
N GLY A 407 25.56 -18.21 33.05
CA GLY A 407 25.04 -19.51 33.46
C GLY A 407 23.83 -19.46 34.39
N ARG A 408 23.54 -18.31 35.01
CA ARG A 408 22.42 -18.16 35.95
C ARG A 408 21.06 -18.37 35.30
N ALA A 409 20.88 -17.86 34.08
CA ALA A 409 19.65 -18.06 33.32
C ALA A 409 19.49 -19.54 32.93
N THR A 410 20.59 -20.21 32.54
CA THR A 410 20.61 -21.65 32.23
C THR A 410 20.16 -22.48 33.43
N GLU A 411 20.69 -22.20 34.63
CA GLU A 411 20.28 -22.88 35.86
C GLU A 411 18.77 -22.74 36.15
N LEU A 412 18.22 -21.54 35.98
CA LEU A 412 16.78 -21.29 36.16
C LEU A 412 15.93 -21.99 35.10
N TRP A 413 16.37 -21.95 33.84
CA TRP A 413 15.67 -22.62 32.75
C TRP A 413 15.66 -24.14 32.93
N ASP A 414 16.78 -24.75 33.32
CA ASP A 414 16.86 -26.19 33.61
C ASP A 414 16.04 -26.58 34.84
N ALA A 415 15.87 -25.67 35.80
CA ALA A 415 14.94 -25.87 36.91
C ALA A 415 13.49 -25.88 36.44
N LEU A 416 13.10 -24.94 35.57
CA LEU A 416 11.77 -24.91 34.94
C LEU A 416 11.53 -26.17 34.09
N ARG A 417 12.51 -26.57 33.27
CA ARG A 417 12.42 -27.72 32.36
C ARG A 417 12.12 -29.04 33.07
N ARG A 418 12.54 -29.16 34.34
CA ARG A 418 12.29 -30.35 35.17
C ARG A 418 10.86 -30.45 35.68
N ILE A 419 10.11 -29.35 35.70
CA ILE A 419 8.76 -29.28 36.31
C ILE A 419 7.67 -28.78 35.36
N CYS A 420 8.04 -28.27 34.18
CA CYS A 420 7.14 -27.69 33.19
C CYS A 420 7.15 -28.50 31.88
N GLU A 421 6.06 -28.39 31.12
CA GLU A 421 6.03 -28.90 29.75
C GLU A 421 6.89 -28.02 28.83
N VAL A 422 7.63 -28.65 27.93
CA VAL A 422 8.46 -27.95 26.94
C VAL A 422 7.91 -28.25 25.56
N VAL A 423 7.66 -27.19 24.79
CA VAL A 423 7.13 -27.28 23.42
C VAL A 423 7.97 -26.44 22.47
N ASP A 424 8.07 -26.88 21.23
CA ASP A 424 8.87 -26.21 20.18
C ASP A 424 8.02 -25.75 19.00
N ARG A 425 6.74 -26.14 18.94
CA ARG A 425 5.78 -25.72 17.92
C ARG A 425 4.64 -24.90 18.52
N TYR A 426 4.28 -23.82 17.82
CA TYR A 426 3.28 -22.86 18.29
C TYR A 426 1.89 -23.48 18.50
N ASP A 427 1.54 -24.55 17.78
CA ASP A 427 0.27 -25.28 17.93
C ASP A 427 0.15 -25.99 19.27
N GLN A 428 1.26 -26.42 19.87
CA GLN A 428 1.25 -27.16 21.14
C GLN A 428 0.95 -26.27 22.35
N VAL A 429 1.19 -24.96 22.25
CA VAL A 429 0.97 -24.00 23.35
C VAL A 429 -0.51 -23.81 23.67
N VAL A 430 -1.41 -24.11 22.73
CA VAL A 430 -2.86 -23.87 22.85
C VAL A 430 -3.60 -25.13 23.31
N VAL A 431 -2.94 -26.30 23.35
CA VAL A 431 -3.58 -27.58 23.67
C VAL A 431 -3.47 -27.83 25.18
N GLY A 432 -4.55 -27.54 25.90
CA GLY A 432 -4.72 -27.89 27.31
C GLY A 432 -6.19 -27.88 27.68
#